data_AF-A0A9N8WFN6-F1
#
_entry.id   AF-A0A9N8WFN6-F1
#
_cell.length_a   1.000
_cell.length_b   1.000
_cell.length_c   1.000
_cell.angle_alpha   90.00
_cell.angle_beta   90.00
_cell.angle_gamma   90.00
#
_symmetry.space_group_name_H-M   'P 1'
#
loop_
_entity.id
_entity.type
_entity.pdbx_description
1 polymer ?
#
loop_
_entity_poly.entity_id
_entity_poly.type
_entity_poly.pdbx_seq_one_letter_code
_entity_poly.pdbx_strand_id
1 'polypeptide(L)'
;MSLQTRANNLLGNLNVHPPPTLEDVVNSKNFRRFPRRRIYTGYKLLRFVVARQSNSLGERDPLVISKLSDFLWANSTSNEKARYIDLANRAKLYHKNLFSLQKF
;
A
#
# COMPACT_ATOMS: atom_id res chain seq x y z
N MET A 1 18.45 -1.63 -19.30
CA MET A 1 17.93 -2.77 -18.50
C MET A 1 16.40 -2.79 -18.63
N SER A 2 15.78 -3.96 -18.84
CA SER A 2 14.33 -4.04 -19.06
C SER A 2 13.53 -3.78 -17.77
N LEU A 3 12.26 -3.34 -17.90
CA LEU A 3 11.34 -3.18 -16.75
C LEU A 3 11.20 -4.49 -15.95
N GLN A 4 11.23 -5.64 -16.64
CA GLN A 4 11.11 -6.95 -16.00
C GLN A 4 12.34 -7.27 -15.15
N THR A 5 13.53 -6.99 -15.68
CA THR A 5 14.79 -7.20 -14.96
C THR A 5 14.86 -6.34 -13.69
N ARG A 6 14.46 -5.06 -13.79
CA ARG A 6 14.39 -4.16 -12.63
C ARG A 6 13.42 -4.67 -11.56
N ALA A 7 12.23 -5.11 -11.97
CA ALA A 7 11.25 -5.69 -11.04
C ALA A 7 11.80 -6.96 -10.34
N ASN A 8 12.37 -7.89 -11.11
CA ASN A 8 12.89 -9.14 -10.54
C ASN A 8 14.00 -8.89 -9.50
N ASN A 9 14.89 -7.93 -9.74
CA ASN A 9 15.97 -7.57 -8.80
C ASN A 9 15.45 -7.02 -7.46
N LEU A 10 14.27 -6.39 -7.47
CA LEU A 10 13.66 -5.82 -6.26
C LEU A 10 12.83 -6.83 -5.48
N LEU A 11 12.23 -7.80 -6.16
CA LEU A 11 11.22 -8.69 -5.59
C LEU A 11 11.71 -9.40 -4.30
N GLY A 12 12.94 -9.91 -4.30
CA GLY A 12 13.52 -10.59 -3.12
C GLY A 12 13.85 -9.67 -1.94
N ASN A 13 13.85 -8.36 -2.15
CA ASN A 13 14.17 -7.36 -1.14
C ASN A 13 12.91 -6.65 -0.60
N LEU A 14 11.72 -6.99 -1.10
CA LEU A 14 10.45 -6.41 -0.69
C LEU A 14 9.81 -7.24 0.43
N ASN A 15 9.68 -6.62 1.59
CA ASN A 15 9.00 -7.21 2.76
C ASN A 15 7.61 -6.60 2.89
N VAL A 16 6.66 -7.07 2.07
CA VAL A 16 5.28 -6.55 2.06
C VAL A 16 4.38 -7.18 3.11
N HIS A 17 4.83 -8.23 3.80
CA HIS A 17 4.09 -8.89 4.87
C HIS A 17 4.92 -8.90 6.17
N PRO A 18 4.30 -8.65 7.33
CA PRO A 18 2.89 -8.27 7.51
C PRO A 18 2.58 -6.85 6.98
N PRO A 19 1.29 -6.49 6.84
CA PRO A 19 0.92 -5.11 6.53
C PRO A 19 1.45 -4.13 7.59
N PRO A 20 1.67 -2.85 7.23
CA PRO A 20 2.06 -1.81 8.17
C PRO A 20 0.95 -1.53 9.19
N THR A 21 1.29 -0.76 10.23
CA THR A 21 0.31 -0.35 11.23
C THR A 21 -0.70 0.66 10.67
N LEU A 22 -1.82 0.84 11.35
CA LEU A 22 -2.81 1.84 10.97
C LEU A 22 -2.22 3.26 11.04
N GLU A 23 -1.42 3.52 12.07
CA GLU A 23 -0.73 4.77 12.31
C GLU A 23 0.23 5.11 11.17
N ASP A 24 1.01 4.14 10.68
CA ASP A 24 1.90 4.30 9.53
C ASP A 24 1.15 4.73 8.27
N VAL A 25 0.00 4.09 8.03
CA VAL A 25 -0.84 4.35 6.86
C VAL A 25 -1.43 5.77 6.93
N VAL A 26 -2.06 6.10 8.07
CA VAL A 26 -2.75 7.38 8.29
C VAL A 26 -1.78 8.57 8.31
N ASN A 27 -0.59 8.39 8.90
CA ASN A 27 0.39 9.46 9.01
C ASN A 27 1.17 9.73 7.72
N SER A 28 1.05 8.88 6.71
CA SER A 28 1.81 9.07 5.46
C SER A 28 1.29 10.29 4.67
N LYS A 29 2.23 11.13 4.18
CA LYS A 29 1.92 12.34 3.39
C LYS A 29 1.10 12.03 2.12
N ASN A 30 1.32 10.85 1.54
CA ASN A 30 0.58 10.36 0.38
C ASN A 30 -0.89 10.07 0.71
N PHE A 31 -1.18 9.68 1.95
CA PHE A 31 -2.55 9.40 2.42
C PHE A 31 -3.36 10.68 2.70
N ARG A 32 -2.69 11.74 3.15
CA ARG A 32 -3.34 13.04 3.43
C ARG A 32 -3.83 13.76 2.16
N ARG A 33 -3.22 13.52 0.99
CA ARG A 33 -3.49 14.24 -0.26
C ARG A 33 -4.80 13.89 -0.99
N PHE A 34 -5.47 12.79 -0.65
CA PHE A 34 -6.66 12.34 -1.39
C PHE A 34 -7.93 12.31 -0.54
N PRO A 35 -8.50 13.45 -0.09
CA PRO A 35 -9.65 13.45 0.82
C PRO A 35 -10.98 12.96 0.21
N ARG A 36 -11.18 13.07 -1.12
CA ARG A 36 -12.54 13.01 -1.71
C ARG A 36 -12.97 11.65 -2.30
N ARG A 37 -12.06 10.70 -2.54
CA ARG A 37 -12.38 9.37 -3.15
C ARG A 37 -11.49 8.26 -2.60
N ARG A 38 -11.45 8.13 -1.27
CA ARG A 38 -10.59 7.15 -0.59
C ARG A 38 -11.18 5.75 -0.66
N ILE A 39 -10.97 5.10 -1.80
CA ILE A 39 -11.21 3.66 -1.91
C ILE A 39 -9.99 2.98 -1.29
N TYR A 40 -10.09 2.63 -0.01
CA TYR A 40 -9.12 1.78 0.68
C TYR A 40 -9.42 0.34 0.30
N THR A 41 -8.65 -0.21 -0.61
CA THR A 41 -8.63 -1.66 -0.84
C THR A 41 -7.34 -2.23 -0.28
N GLY A 42 -7.36 -3.50 0.11
CA GLY A 42 -6.15 -4.20 0.54
C GLY A 42 -5.03 -4.10 -0.50
N TYR A 43 -5.37 -4.26 -1.78
CA TYR A 43 -4.42 -4.10 -2.90
C TYR A 43 -3.78 -2.70 -2.94
N LYS A 44 -4.55 -1.62 -2.75
CA LYS A 44 -3.99 -0.26 -2.77
C LYS A 44 -3.06 0.01 -1.60
N LEU A 45 -3.33 -0.59 -0.44
CA LEU A 45 -2.41 -0.53 0.69
C LEU A 45 -1.14 -1.34 0.44
N LEU A 46 -1.24 -2.54 -0.14
CA LEU A 46 -0.06 -3.30 -0.56
C LEU A 46 0.78 -2.50 -1.57
N ARG A 47 0.15 -1.91 -2.59
CA ARG A 47 0.84 -1.07 -3.57
C ARG A 47 1.51 0.14 -2.94
N PHE A 48 0.91 0.73 -1.91
CA PHE A 48 1.54 1.81 -1.14
C PHE A 48 2.82 1.32 -0.42
N VAL A 49 2.80 0.13 0.17
CA VAL A 49 3.97 -0.47 0.83
C VAL A 49 5.06 -0.78 -0.18
N VAL A 50 4.71 -1.41 -1.31
CA VAL A 50 5.63 -1.68 -2.42
C VAL A 50 6.27 -0.38 -2.89
N ALA A 51 5.48 0.66 -3.17
CA ALA A 51 6.00 1.95 -3.61
C ALA A 51 6.96 2.56 -2.58
N ARG A 52 6.63 2.50 -1.28
CA ARG A 52 7.49 3.04 -0.22
C ARG A 52 8.82 2.31 -0.17
N GLN A 53 8.82 0.97 -0.21
CA GLN A 53 10.04 0.17 -0.14
C GLN A 53 10.87 0.24 -1.42
N SER A 54 10.25 0.17 -2.60
CA SER A 54 10.92 0.39 -3.87
C SER A 54 11.61 1.75 -3.91
N ASN A 55 10.93 2.81 -3.45
CA ASN A 55 11.51 4.15 -3.38
C ASN A 55 12.74 4.20 -2.45
N SER A 56 12.74 3.49 -1.31
CA SER A 56 13.92 3.40 -0.43
C SER A 56 15.06 2.59 -1.04
N LEU A 57 14.77 1.70 -1.98
CA LEU A 57 15.74 0.93 -2.76
C LEU A 57 16.19 1.65 -4.04
N GLY A 58 15.78 2.91 -4.23
CA GLY A 58 16.14 3.73 -5.39
C GLY A 58 15.25 3.53 -6.62
N GLU A 59 14.22 2.70 -6.56
CA GLU A 59 13.29 2.48 -7.65
C GLU A 59 12.01 3.32 -7.48
N ARG A 60 11.80 4.28 -8.40
CA ARG A 60 10.65 5.20 -8.39
C ARG A 60 9.74 5.05 -9.61
N ASP A 61 10.07 4.15 -10.53
CA ASP A 61 9.32 3.95 -11.77
C ASP A 61 7.94 3.35 -11.47
N PRO A 62 6.85 4.08 -11.81
CA PRO A 62 5.50 3.64 -11.51
C PRO A 62 5.11 2.35 -12.23
N LEU A 63 5.71 2.04 -13.40
CA LEU A 63 5.45 0.79 -14.12
C LEU A 63 6.08 -0.40 -13.40
N VAL A 64 7.31 -0.24 -12.89
CA VAL A 64 7.99 -1.27 -12.09
C VAL A 64 7.20 -1.53 -10.80
N ILE A 65 6.80 -0.48 -10.09
CA ILE A 65 5.99 -0.58 -8.86
C ILE A 65 4.65 -1.26 -9.15
N SER A 66 3.99 -0.94 -10.26
CA SER A 66 2.71 -1.59 -10.64
C SER A 66 2.92 -3.09 -10.86
N LYS A 67 3.90 -3.48 -11.68
CA LYS A 67 4.22 -4.89 -11.94
C LYS A 67 4.52 -5.67 -10.66
N LEU A 68 5.33 -5.09 -9.77
CA LEU A 68 5.66 -5.69 -8.48
C LEU A 68 4.41 -5.87 -7.61
N SER A 69 3.55 -4.84 -7.56
CA SER A 69 2.32 -4.89 -6.77
C SER A 69 1.35 -5.96 -7.30
N ASP A 70 1.18 -6.05 -8.61
CA ASP A 70 0.32 -7.04 -9.25
C ASP A 70 0.83 -8.46 -8.99
N PHE A 71 2.14 -8.68 -9.16
CA PHE A 71 2.78 -9.96 -8.89
C PHE A 71 2.64 -10.37 -7.42
N LEU A 72 2.98 -9.47 -6.49
CA LEU A 72 2.92 -9.76 -5.05
C LEU A 72 1.49 -10.00 -4.58
N TRP A 73 0.52 -9.23 -5.08
CA TRP A 73 -0.89 -9.46 -4.75
C TRP A 73 -1.40 -10.78 -5.31
N ALA A 74 -1.08 -11.11 -6.58
CA ALA A 74 -1.49 -12.37 -7.17
C ALA A 74 -0.97 -13.58 -6.37
N ASN A 75 0.30 -13.53 -5.95
CA ASN A 75 0.97 -14.60 -5.20
C ASN A 75 0.74 -14.56 -3.68
N SER A 76 0.08 -13.53 -3.14
CA SER A 76 -0.27 -13.50 -1.71
C SER A 76 -1.37 -14.52 -1.39
N THR A 77 -1.21 -15.18 -0.25
CA THR A 77 -2.19 -16.10 0.33
C THR A 77 -3.48 -15.37 0.71
N SER A 78 -4.57 -16.13 0.90
CA SER A 78 -5.85 -15.58 1.36
C SER A 78 -5.72 -14.87 2.72
N ASN A 79 -4.91 -15.41 3.64
CA ASN A 79 -4.68 -14.82 4.95
C ASN A 79 -3.93 -13.48 4.87
N GLU A 80 -2.89 -13.41 4.04
CA GLU A 80 -2.14 -12.17 3.79
C GLU A 80 -3.03 -11.09 3.17
N LYS A 81 -3.85 -11.46 2.18
CA LYS A 81 -4.84 -10.55 1.58
C LYS A 81 -5.86 -10.08 2.62
N ALA A 82 -6.35 -10.98 3.47
CA ALA A 82 -7.30 -10.66 4.53
C ALA A 82 -6.75 -9.62 5.52
N ARG A 83 -5.47 -9.73 5.91
CA ARG A 83 -4.83 -8.73 6.79
C ARG A 83 -4.77 -7.34 6.15
N TYR A 84 -4.47 -7.26 4.85
CA TYR A 84 -4.51 -5.99 4.12
C TYR A 84 -5.93 -5.43 3.97
N ILE A 85 -6.93 -6.29 3.77
CA ILE A 85 -8.35 -5.91 3.71
C ILE A 85 -8.82 -5.39 5.07
N ASP A 86 -8.45 -6.06 6.17
CA ASP A 86 -8.74 -5.61 7.54
C ASP A 86 -8.16 -4.21 7.79
N LEU A 87 -6.87 -4.01 7.48
CA LEU A 87 -6.22 -2.72 7.60
C LEU A 87 -6.93 -1.62 6.79
N ALA A 88 -7.36 -1.94 5.57
CA ALA A 88 -8.12 -1.02 4.74
C ALA A 88 -9.46 -0.63 5.37
N ASN A 89 -10.17 -1.57 5.97
CA ASN A 89 -11.42 -1.32 6.70
C ASN A 89 -11.18 -0.44 7.92
N ARG A 90 -10.16 -0.74 8.73
CA ARG A 90 -9.78 0.06 9.89
C ARG A 90 -9.40 1.50 9.51
N ALA A 91 -8.65 1.67 8.43
CA ALA A 91 -8.31 3.00 7.91
C ALA A 91 -9.54 3.77 7.41
N LYS A 92 -10.50 3.08 6.79
CA LYS A 92 -11.76 3.68 6.37
C LYS A 92 -12.58 4.18 7.57
N LEU A 93 -12.66 3.37 8.62
CA LEU A 93 -13.36 3.73 9.87
C LEU A 93 -12.67 4.90 10.59
N TYR A 94 -11.34 4.86 10.72
CA TYR A 94 -10.57 5.94 11.31
C TYR A 94 -10.88 7.29 10.65
N HIS A 95 -10.89 7.32 9.31
CA HIS A 95 -11.20 8.55 8.60
C HIS A 95 -12.65 9.00 8.72
N LYS A 96 -13.61 8.07 8.69
CA LYS A 96 -15.02 8.40 8.91
C LYS A 96 -15.21 9.09 10.27
N ASN A 97 -14.57 8.56 11.31
CA ASN A 97 -14.65 9.09 12.68
C ASN A 97 -13.95 10.46 12.82
N LEU A 98 -12.81 10.65 12.15
CA LEU A 98 -12.12 11.95 12.13
C LEU A 98 -12.98 13.05 11.51
N PHE A 99 -13.65 12.76 10.38
CA PHE A 99 -14.53 13.73 9.73
C PHE A 99 -15.84 13.98 10.48
N SER A 100 -16.33 13.04 11.30
CA SER A 100 -17.49 13.30 12.17
C SER A 100 -17.16 14.18 13.38
N LEU A 101 -15.91 14.16 13.86
CA LEU A 101 -15.48 14.96 15.02
C LEU A 101 -15.17 16.43 14.66
N GLN A 102 -14.92 16.75 13.38
CA GLN A 102 -14.62 18.10 12.91
C GLN A 102 -15.86 18.93 12.54
N LYS A 103 -17.07 18.48 12.91
CA LYS A 103 -18.35 19.12 12.57
C LYS A 103 -18.95 20.00 13.69
N PHE A 104 -18.17 20.36 14.70
CA PHE A 104 -18.58 21.25 15.79
C PHE A 104 -17.66 22.47 15.85
#